data_AF-A0A7S1ZG72-F1
#
_entry.id   AF-A0A7S1ZG72-F1
#
_cell.length_a   1.000
_cell.length_b   1.000
_cell.length_c   1.000
_cell.angle_alpha   90.00
_cell.angle_beta   90.00
_cell.angle_gamma   90.00
#
_symmetry.space_group_name_H-M   'P 1'
#
loop_
_entity.id
_entity.type
_entity.pdbx_description
1 polymer ?
#
loop_
_entity_poly.entity_id
_entity_poly.type
_entity_poly.pdbx_seq_one_letter_code
_entity_poly.pdbx_strand_id
1 'polypeptide(L)'
;GSMSRSGEEGGFDVMPQMRAGYMTIVTGTTEEDGERVIGFERPSSSSEKEEKVDGEEFVSLGDGTFVYRDSMAVLPKKISDADAISTAAAALCGVHCAMSRDEDEGEDEGQNEDSEKESHKVVVLGGGDYACFTARALSKLGAEVYLVTTRPMALKDTPLNPLRNSKVNTMSPVIGDEELGFSEYIGKFDCVIDAVGDEAKLSQVTDLKDGVVKSQSDGVASKLNRDNGCKRYISTVTKSQRLVLEEGLFFARDPVIKYQQKVEKSSDFSCFSRMDPPLNFGPSTLQKLFDNGIIFPAGSNENGKHANKGAFVRGWSFPDYTELEVWPRDSSGSAPVRFGFPGLEELTVEKEVERIMGRAGLAQAETKPPKKQTNPHVVIIEGLPDITEEIASKKRDSVLFISASYCRMCRTISPAFNRLARISNEEYKDGILFAKANTAKRPGKQLALSLHVESVPTFILFKDGEQYGSPLGIPKLPSKKLDLALEYLRTGKEWDSDVFKEDEENSSKRTKLQ
;
A
#
# COMPACT_ATOMS: atom_id res chain seq x y z
N GLY A 1 -21.98 11.80 -52.83
CA GLY A 1 -21.59 11.99 -51.42
C GLY A 1 -21.66 10.66 -50.71
N SER A 2 -20.55 9.93 -50.71
CA SER A 2 -20.38 8.67 -49.99
C SER A 2 -19.25 8.87 -49.00
N MET A 3 -19.58 9.01 -47.71
CA MET A 3 -18.59 8.98 -46.64
C MET A 3 -18.62 7.60 -46.01
N SER A 4 -17.66 6.78 -46.40
CA SER A 4 -17.23 5.59 -45.70
C SER A 4 -16.63 6.00 -44.34
N ARG A 5 -17.25 5.58 -43.24
CA ARG A 5 -16.62 5.52 -41.93
C ARG A 5 -15.65 4.33 -41.93
N SER A 6 -14.35 4.62 -42.01
CA SER A 6 -13.31 3.68 -41.63
C SER A 6 -13.44 3.40 -40.13
N GLY A 7 -13.67 2.14 -39.79
CA GLY A 7 -13.58 1.66 -38.42
C GLY A 7 -12.12 1.73 -37.97
N GLU A 8 -11.87 2.43 -36.88
CA GLU A 8 -10.69 2.21 -36.08
C GLU A 8 -10.89 0.87 -35.37
N GLU A 9 -10.33 -0.19 -35.97
CA GLU A 9 -10.02 -1.39 -35.22
C GLU A 9 -9.01 -0.99 -34.15
N GLY A 10 -9.45 -1.00 -32.89
CA GLY A 10 -8.60 -0.81 -31.73
C GLY A 10 -7.49 -1.85 -31.75
N GLY A 11 -6.32 -1.42 -32.22
CA GLY A 11 -5.10 -2.19 -32.19
C GLY A 11 -4.84 -2.68 -30.77
N PHE A 12 -4.47 -3.94 -30.66
CA PHE A 12 -3.87 -4.50 -29.46
C PHE A 12 -2.78 -3.53 -28.98
N ASP A 13 -2.88 -3.09 -27.74
CA ASP A 13 -1.69 -2.75 -26.98
C ASP A 13 -0.89 -4.06 -26.89
N VAL A 14 0.20 -4.11 -27.66
CA VAL A 14 1.07 -5.27 -27.76
C VAL A 14 1.65 -5.47 -26.36
N MET A 15 1.09 -6.42 -25.61
CA MET A 15 1.67 -6.90 -24.36
C MET A 15 3.15 -7.19 -24.65
N PRO A 16 4.10 -6.58 -23.91
CA PRO A 16 5.52 -6.89 -24.09
C PRO A 16 5.70 -8.41 -24.01
N GLN A 17 6.29 -9.00 -25.05
CA GLN A 17 6.36 -10.44 -25.34
C GLN A 17 7.10 -11.32 -24.31
N MET A 18 7.24 -10.89 -23.05
CA MET A 18 7.94 -11.62 -21.99
C MET A 18 7.18 -11.73 -20.65
N ARG A 19 5.91 -11.31 -20.53
CA ARG A 19 5.29 -11.12 -19.19
C ARG A 19 4.10 -11.99 -18.83
N ALA A 20 3.67 -12.89 -19.70
CA ALA A 20 2.52 -13.72 -19.43
C ALA A 20 2.81 -15.15 -19.86
N GLY A 21 2.54 -16.07 -18.95
CA GLY A 21 2.66 -17.49 -19.20
C GLY A 21 1.47 -18.27 -18.66
N TYR A 22 1.42 -19.56 -18.99
CA TYR A 22 0.33 -20.43 -18.60
C TYR A 22 0.83 -21.75 -18.00
N MET A 23 0.01 -22.34 -17.14
CA MET A 23 0.16 -23.69 -16.58
C MET A 23 -1.17 -24.40 -16.70
N THR A 24 -1.15 -25.72 -16.93
CA THR A 24 -2.37 -26.53 -17.01
C THR A 24 -2.48 -27.39 -15.76
N ILE A 25 -3.58 -27.24 -15.01
CA ILE A 25 -3.90 -28.07 -13.85
C ILE A 25 -4.84 -29.18 -14.31
N VAL A 26 -4.52 -30.42 -13.98
CA VAL A 26 -5.33 -31.59 -14.32
C VAL A 26 -5.61 -32.44 -13.08
N THR A 27 -6.77 -33.09 -13.09
CA THR A 27 -7.12 -34.13 -12.12
C THR A 27 -7.24 -35.46 -12.85
N GLY A 28 -6.78 -36.54 -12.23
CA GLY A 28 -6.85 -37.87 -12.85
C GLY A 28 -6.64 -38.97 -11.82
N THR A 29 -6.48 -40.19 -12.32
CA THR A 29 -6.18 -41.36 -11.49
C THR A 29 -4.82 -41.91 -11.90
N THR A 30 -3.92 -42.14 -10.95
CA THR A 30 -2.59 -42.69 -11.24
C THR A 30 -2.69 -44.12 -11.77
N GLU A 31 -1.92 -44.46 -12.81
CA GLU A 31 -1.88 -45.85 -13.32
C GLU A 31 -1.24 -46.84 -12.34
N GLU A 32 -0.32 -46.38 -11.49
CA GLU A 32 0.41 -47.23 -10.53
C GLU A 32 -0.50 -47.69 -9.38
N ASP A 33 -1.13 -46.75 -8.67
CA ASP A 33 -1.83 -47.04 -7.40
C ASP A 33 -3.35 -46.85 -7.47
N GLY A 34 -3.89 -46.37 -8.60
CA GLY A 34 -5.31 -46.05 -8.74
C GLY A 34 -5.79 -44.89 -7.85
N GLU A 35 -4.87 -44.03 -7.38
CA GLU A 35 -5.20 -42.89 -6.53
C GLU A 35 -5.68 -41.71 -7.36
N ARG A 36 -6.72 -41.02 -6.87
CA ARG A 36 -7.19 -39.78 -7.48
C ARG A 36 -6.28 -38.63 -7.07
N VAL A 37 -5.67 -37.95 -8.04
CA VAL A 37 -4.67 -36.90 -7.81
C VAL A 37 -4.98 -35.63 -8.59
N ILE A 38 -4.35 -34.54 -8.18
CA ILE A 38 -4.27 -33.28 -8.90
C ILE A 38 -2.80 -32.93 -9.11
N GLY A 39 -2.46 -32.33 -10.25
CA GLY A 39 -1.11 -31.85 -10.53
C GLY A 39 -1.07 -30.93 -11.74
N PHE A 40 0.10 -30.36 -12.00
CA PHE A 40 0.36 -29.65 -13.24
C PHE A 40 0.73 -30.65 -14.34
N GLU A 41 0.12 -30.49 -15.50
CA GLU A 41 0.37 -31.34 -16.66
C GLU A 41 1.73 -31.00 -17.30
N ARG A 42 2.48 -32.02 -17.70
CA ARG A 42 3.67 -31.91 -18.56
C ARG A 42 3.25 -31.85 -20.03
N PRO A 43 3.87 -30.99 -20.87
CA PRO A 43 3.61 -31.03 -22.30
C PRO A 43 3.97 -32.39 -22.92
N SER A 44 3.10 -32.91 -23.76
CA SER A 44 3.40 -34.04 -24.64
C SER A 44 4.41 -33.56 -25.69
N SER A 45 5.71 -33.79 -25.48
CA SER A 45 6.69 -33.51 -26.54
C SER A 45 6.41 -34.43 -27.72
N SER A 46 6.38 -33.89 -28.93
CA SER A 46 6.17 -34.64 -30.18
C SER A 46 7.36 -35.52 -30.59
N SER A 47 8.22 -35.89 -29.65
CA SER A 47 9.31 -36.83 -29.84
C SER A 47 9.53 -37.62 -28.56
N GLU A 48 9.25 -38.92 -28.60
CA GLU A 48 9.46 -39.95 -27.57
C GLU A 48 10.95 -40.15 -27.17
N LYS A 49 11.80 -39.14 -27.34
CA LYS A 49 13.24 -39.19 -27.06
C LYS A 49 13.71 -37.88 -26.44
N GLU A 50 13.24 -37.58 -25.25
CA GLU A 50 14.03 -36.81 -24.29
C GLU A 50 14.15 -37.66 -23.03
N GLU A 51 15.25 -38.41 -23.01
CA GLU A 51 15.84 -38.99 -21.80
C GLU A 51 15.94 -37.92 -20.72
N LYS A 52 15.54 -38.30 -19.50
CA LYS A 52 15.91 -37.70 -18.21
C LYS A 52 16.64 -36.35 -18.33
N VAL A 53 15.87 -35.27 -18.36
CA VAL A 53 16.40 -33.98 -17.85
C VAL A 53 16.62 -34.21 -16.36
N ASP A 54 17.87 -34.12 -15.92
CA ASP A 54 18.34 -34.54 -14.60
C ASP A 54 17.42 -34.03 -13.47
N GLY A 55 16.73 -34.95 -12.79
CA GLY A 55 16.05 -34.70 -11.50
C GLY A 55 14.52 -34.56 -11.50
N GLU A 56 13.86 -34.41 -12.65
CA GLU A 56 12.39 -34.23 -12.67
C GLU A 56 11.63 -35.56 -12.84
N GLU A 57 10.86 -35.95 -11.82
CA GLU A 57 10.00 -37.14 -11.86
C GLU A 57 8.58 -36.81 -12.34
N PHE A 58 8.04 -37.67 -13.21
CA PHE A 58 6.69 -37.53 -13.78
C PHE A 58 5.83 -38.74 -13.45
N VAL A 59 4.51 -38.54 -13.37
CA VAL A 59 3.52 -39.60 -13.10
C VAL A 59 2.50 -39.64 -14.24
N SER A 60 2.21 -40.83 -14.76
CA SER A 60 1.17 -41.06 -15.78
C SER A 60 -0.22 -41.12 -15.15
N LEU A 61 -1.17 -40.39 -15.73
CA LEU A 61 -2.59 -40.42 -15.37
C LEU A 61 -3.45 -41.22 -16.37
N GLY A 62 -2.81 -41.85 -17.37
CA GLY A 62 -3.48 -42.48 -18.51
C GLY A 62 -3.69 -41.53 -19.69
N ASP A 63 -4.07 -42.10 -20.84
CA ASP A 63 -4.37 -41.39 -22.10
C ASP A 63 -3.25 -40.44 -22.58
N GLY A 64 -1.99 -40.74 -22.26
CA GLY A 64 -0.83 -39.92 -22.61
C GLY A 64 -0.69 -38.63 -21.79
N THR A 65 -1.44 -38.50 -20.69
CA THR A 65 -1.35 -37.37 -19.76
C THR A 65 -0.31 -37.65 -18.68
N PHE A 66 0.67 -36.76 -18.53
CA PHE A 66 1.71 -36.85 -17.51
C PHE A 66 1.65 -35.62 -16.61
N VAL A 67 1.91 -35.79 -15.32
CA VAL A 67 1.99 -34.70 -14.34
C VAL A 67 3.35 -34.64 -13.65
N TYR A 68 3.78 -33.45 -13.27
CA TYR A 68 5.01 -33.26 -12.48
C TYR A 68 4.78 -33.82 -11.06
N ARG A 69 5.62 -34.75 -10.62
CA ARG A 69 5.46 -35.41 -9.30
C ARG A 69 5.50 -34.39 -8.15
N ASP A 70 6.37 -33.39 -8.23
CA ASP A 70 6.52 -32.32 -7.24
C ASP A 70 5.30 -31.38 -7.14
N SER A 71 4.45 -31.38 -8.16
CA SER A 71 3.18 -30.64 -8.15
C SER A 71 1.99 -31.45 -7.66
N MET A 72 2.18 -32.77 -7.49
CA MET A 72 1.11 -33.72 -7.29
C MET A 72 0.60 -33.71 -5.84
N ALA A 73 -0.71 -33.77 -5.67
CA ALA A 73 -1.36 -34.01 -4.38
C ALA A 73 -2.50 -35.02 -4.55
N VAL A 74 -2.68 -35.86 -3.53
CA VAL A 74 -3.76 -36.84 -3.47
C VAL A 74 -5.05 -36.16 -3.10
N LEU A 75 -6.12 -36.43 -3.85
CA LEU A 75 -7.44 -35.83 -3.67
C LEU A 75 -8.33 -36.68 -2.77
N PRO A 76 -8.74 -36.16 -1.60
CA PRO A 76 -9.72 -36.80 -0.76
C PRO A 76 -11.05 -37.02 -1.50
N LYS A 77 -11.69 -38.18 -1.24
CA LYS A 77 -12.98 -38.56 -1.86
C LYS A 77 -14.11 -37.54 -1.68
N LYS A 78 -14.04 -36.69 -0.65
CA LYS A 78 -15.06 -35.68 -0.34
C LYS A 78 -14.93 -34.40 -1.17
N ILE A 79 -13.82 -34.19 -1.85
CA ILE A 79 -13.53 -32.95 -2.60
C ILE A 79 -13.80 -33.21 -4.08
N SER A 80 -14.57 -32.34 -4.72
CA SER A 80 -14.86 -32.44 -6.17
C SER A 80 -13.64 -32.02 -7.00
N ASP A 81 -13.54 -32.47 -8.27
CA ASP A 81 -12.42 -32.06 -9.15
C ASP A 81 -12.41 -30.55 -9.37
N ALA A 82 -13.60 -29.94 -9.52
CA ALA A 82 -13.74 -28.50 -9.68
C ALA A 82 -13.20 -27.73 -8.45
N ASP A 83 -13.56 -28.15 -7.23
CA ASP A 83 -13.08 -27.52 -6.01
C ASP A 83 -11.57 -27.74 -5.81
N ALA A 84 -11.05 -28.90 -6.19
CA ALA A 84 -9.63 -29.19 -6.16
C ALA A 84 -8.85 -28.23 -7.09
N ILE A 85 -9.30 -28.08 -8.34
CA ILE A 85 -8.68 -27.18 -9.33
C ILE A 85 -8.77 -25.73 -8.85
N SER A 86 -9.93 -25.30 -8.35
CA SER A 86 -10.12 -23.95 -7.84
C SER A 86 -9.23 -23.66 -6.64
N THR A 87 -9.10 -24.63 -5.72
CA THR A 87 -8.19 -24.57 -4.57
C THR A 87 -6.73 -24.48 -5.04
N ALA A 88 -6.34 -25.29 -6.01
CA ALA A 88 -4.97 -25.27 -6.53
C ALA A 88 -4.62 -23.94 -7.20
N ALA A 89 -5.49 -23.44 -8.08
CA ALA A 89 -5.30 -22.13 -8.71
C ALA A 89 -5.24 -20.99 -7.69
N ALA A 90 -6.10 -21.03 -6.66
CA ALA A 90 -6.11 -20.02 -5.61
C ALA A 90 -4.85 -20.05 -4.72
N ALA A 91 -4.44 -21.27 -4.34
CA ALA A 91 -3.29 -21.52 -3.48
C ALA A 91 -1.97 -21.16 -4.18
N LEU A 92 -1.85 -21.35 -5.49
CA LEU A 92 -0.64 -21.03 -6.24
C LEU A 92 -0.21 -19.57 -6.02
N CYS A 93 -1.09 -18.60 -6.31
CA CYS A 93 -0.76 -17.18 -6.19
C CYS A 93 -0.72 -16.69 -4.75
N GLY A 94 -1.71 -17.06 -3.93
CA GLY A 94 -1.93 -16.45 -2.62
C GLY A 94 -1.27 -17.19 -1.46
N VAL A 95 -0.99 -18.48 -1.60
CA VAL A 95 -0.46 -19.28 -0.47
C VAL A 95 0.97 -19.67 -0.75
N HIS A 96 1.21 -20.29 -1.90
CA HIS A 96 2.51 -20.85 -2.24
C HIS A 96 3.58 -19.76 -2.39
N CYS A 97 3.30 -18.74 -3.19
CA CYS A 97 4.24 -17.63 -3.41
C CYS A 97 4.55 -16.84 -2.11
N ALA A 98 3.67 -16.91 -1.11
CA ALA A 98 3.84 -16.20 0.15
C ALA A 98 4.69 -16.95 1.17
N MET A 99 4.83 -18.27 1.06
CA MET A 99 5.68 -19.05 1.95
C MET A 99 7.15 -18.87 1.56
N SER A 100 7.97 -18.36 2.47
CA SER A 100 9.42 -18.32 2.28
C SER A 100 9.94 -19.74 2.04
N ARG A 101 10.80 -19.88 1.03
CA ARG A 101 11.55 -21.11 0.81
C ARG A 101 12.99 -20.74 1.06
N ASP A 102 13.61 -21.46 1.96
CA ASP A 102 15.01 -21.30 2.35
C ASP A 102 15.94 -21.81 1.23
N GLU A 103 15.63 -21.51 -0.04
CA GLU A 103 16.45 -21.91 -1.19
C GLU A 103 17.71 -21.03 -1.35
N ASP A 104 17.88 -19.99 -0.51
CA ASP A 104 19.04 -19.07 -0.55
C ASP A 104 20.02 -19.24 0.64
N GLU A 105 19.74 -20.10 1.61
CA GLU A 105 20.75 -20.46 2.60
C GLU A 105 21.55 -21.64 2.06
N GLY A 106 22.62 -21.29 1.33
CA GLY A 106 23.66 -22.25 0.96
C GLY A 106 24.04 -23.08 2.19
N GLU A 107 24.17 -24.38 1.96
CA GLU A 107 24.57 -25.40 2.93
C GLU A 107 25.85 -24.97 3.70
N ASP A 108 25.69 -24.16 4.73
CA ASP A 108 26.70 -23.99 5.77
C ASP A 108 26.25 -24.90 6.92
N GLU A 109 26.64 -26.17 6.80
CA GLU A 109 26.55 -27.16 7.87
C GLU A 109 27.43 -26.69 9.04
N GLY A 110 26.89 -25.78 9.86
CA GLY A 110 27.67 -25.07 10.85
C GLY A 110 26.84 -24.38 11.93
N GLN A 111 26.29 -25.18 12.83
CA GLN A 111 26.01 -24.82 14.24
C GLN A 111 24.96 -23.72 14.51
N ASN A 112 23.77 -24.13 14.98
CA ASN A 112 23.19 -23.76 16.30
C ASN A 112 21.74 -24.25 16.40
N GLU A 113 21.48 -25.25 17.24
CA GLU A 113 20.15 -25.84 17.48
C GLU A 113 19.22 -24.99 18.39
N ASP A 114 19.59 -23.75 18.70
CA ASP A 114 18.83 -22.88 19.64
C ASP A 114 18.36 -21.54 19.05
N SER A 115 18.38 -21.35 17.72
CA SER A 115 17.68 -20.20 17.13
C SER A 115 16.18 -20.48 17.14
N GLU A 116 15.45 -19.78 18.02
CA GLU A 116 13.98 -19.71 17.96
C GLU A 116 13.59 -19.38 16.52
N LYS A 117 13.05 -20.36 15.78
CA LYS A 117 12.69 -20.22 14.38
C LYS A 117 11.66 -19.10 14.29
N GLU A 118 12.08 -17.90 13.87
CA GLU A 118 11.21 -16.73 13.82
C GLU A 118 9.96 -17.09 13.01
N SER A 119 8.79 -16.84 13.59
CA SER A 119 7.53 -17.19 12.95
C SER A 119 7.32 -16.32 11.71
N HIS A 120 7.21 -16.96 10.53
CA HIS A 120 6.96 -16.28 9.25
C HIS A 120 5.68 -15.43 9.33
N LYS A 121 5.82 -14.11 9.23
CA LYS A 121 4.73 -13.14 9.40
C LYS A 121 4.19 -12.69 8.04
N VAL A 122 2.89 -12.87 7.82
CA VAL A 122 2.24 -12.54 6.54
C VAL A 122 1.07 -11.60 6.76
N VAL A 123 1.04 -10.51 5.99
CA VAL A 123 -0.07 -9.56 5.96
C VAL A 123 -0.93 -9.84 4.74
N VAL A 124 -2.23 -10.05 4.94
CA VAL A 124 -3.21 -10.26 3.87
C VAL A 124 -4.17 -9.07 3.87
N LEU A 125 -4.31 -8.41 2.74
CA LEU A 125 -5.16 -7.23 2.58
C LEU A 125 -6.45 -7.59 1.85
N GLY A 126 -7.58 -7.31 2.47
CA GLY A 126 -8.93 -7.59 1.96
C GLY A 126 -9.74 -8.48 2.89
N GLY A 127 -11.06 -8.42 2.79
CA GLY A 127 -12.02 -9.19 3.57
C GLY A 127 -12.90 -10.11 2.71
N GLY A 128 -12.60 -10.23 1.41
CA GLY A 128 -13.31 -11.15 0.50
C GLY A 128 -12.97 -12.61 0.72
N ASP A 129 -13.67 -13.47 0.00
CA ASP A 129 -13.53 -14.94 0.11
C ASP A 129 -12.11 -15.39 -0.20
N TYR A 130 -11.46 -14.76 -1.19
CA TYR A 130 -10.08 -15.09 -1.56
C TYR A 130 -9.07 -14.69 -0.47
N ALA A 131 -9.22 -13.49 0.11
CA ALA A 131 -8.38 -13.03 1.20
C ALA A 131 -8.56 -13.91 2.45
N CYS A 132 -9.80 -14.24 2.78
CA CYS A 132 -10.13 -15.13 3.91
C CYS A 132 -9.60 -16.55 3.70
N PHE A 133 -9.74 -17.11 2.50
CA PHE A 133 -9.14 -18.40 2.12
C PHE A 133 -7.63 -18.37 2.31
N THR A 134 -6.97 -17.36 1.75
CA THR A 134 -5.51 -17.20 1.79
C THR A 134 -5.01 -17.08 3.23
N ALA A 135 -5.64 -16.23 4.04
CA ALA A 135 -5.27 -16.04 5.44
C ALA A 135 -5.44 -17.31 6.26
N ARG A 136 -6.55 -18.04 6.07
CA ARG A 136 -6.81 -19.32 6.74
C ARG A 136 -5.80 -20.39 6.32
N ALA A 137 -5.49 -20.47 5.03
CA ALA A 137 -4.54 -21.40 4.46
C ALA A 137 -3.14 -21.18 5.06
N LEU A 138 -2.62 -19.96 5.02
CA LEU A 138 -1.32 -19.60 5.57
C LEU A 138 -1.22 -19.85 7.08
N SER A 139 -2.27 -19.50 7.84
CA SER A 139 -2.34 -19.77 9.27
C SER A 139 -2.27 -21.27 9.58
N LYS A 140 -2.86 -22.13 8.72
CA LYS A 140 -2.76 -23.59 8.86
C LYS A 140 -1.41 -24.16 8.42
N LEU A 141 -0.69 -23.47 7.55
CA LEU A 141 0.67 -23.82 7.16
C LEU A 141 1.74 -23.31 8.15
N GLY A 142 1.31 -22.66 9.25
CA GLY A 142 2.18 -22.25 10.35
C GLY A 142 2.63 -20.79 10.32
N ALA A 143 2.17 -19.99 9.36
CA ALA A 143 2.45 -18.56 9.34
C ALA A 143 1.63 -17.80 10.40
N GLU A 144 2.22 -16.73 10.94
CA GLU A 144 1.53 -15.73 11.74
C GLU A 144 0.86 -14.74 10.78
N VAL A 145 -0.48 -14.75 10.73
CA VAL A 145 -1.22 -14.04 9.70
C VAL A 145 -1.98 -12.84 10.26
N TYR A 146 -1.79 -11.69 9.63
CA TYR A 146 -2.53 -10.45 9.87
C TYR A 146 -3.43 -10.14 8.68
N LEU A 147 -4.74 -10.33 8.85
CA LEU A 147 -5.74 -9.93 7.87
C LEU A 147 -6.18 -8.47 8.12
N VAL A 148 -5.91 -7.59 7.18
CA VAL A 148 -6.27 -6.17 7.24
C VAL A 148 -7.47 -5.94 6.31
N THR A 149 -8.58 -5.46 6.86
CA THR A 149 -9.83 -5.27 6.12
C THR A 149 -10.62 -4.07 6.61
N THR A 150 -11.30 -3.36 5.72
CA THR A 150 -12.24 -2.29 6.08
C THR A 150 -13.62 -2.82 6.50
N ARG A 151 -13.88 -4.12 6.31
CA ARG A 151 -15.18 -4.71 6.62
C ARG A 151 -15.40 -4.75 8.13
N PRO A 152 -16.65 -4.52 8.60
CA PRO A 152 -16.97 -4.56 10.01
C PRO A 152 -16.63 -5.92 10.62
N MET A 153 -15.64 -5.89 11.51
CA MET A 153 -15.07 -7.03 12.23
C MET A 153 -15.96 -7.63 13.31
N ALA A 154 -17.17 -7.08 13.49
CA ALA A 154 -18.11 -7.43 14.56
C ALA A 154 -18.61 -8.89 14.53
N LEU A 155 -18.18 -9.67 13.53
CA LEU A 155 -18.57 -11.06 13.34
C LEU A 155 -17.57 -12.07 13.94
N LYS A 156 -16.53 -11.65 14.68
CA LYS A 156 -15.42 -12.51 15.14
C LYS A 156 -15.89 -13.88 15.72
N ASP A 157 -17.00 -13.90 16.45
CA ASP A 157 -17.57 -15.11 17.09
C ASP A 157 -18.86 -15.65 16.44
N THR A 158 -19.28 -15.09 15.32
CA THR A 158 -20.48 -15.55 14.63
C THR A 158 -20.20 -16.75 13.72
N PRO A 159 -21.19 -17.63 13.48
CA PRO A 159 -21.07 -18.73 12.52
C PRO A 159 -20.79 -18.26 11.08
N LEU A 160 -21.03 -16.98 10.79
CA LEU A 160 -20.85 -16.37 9.47
C LEU A 160 -19.41 -15.89 9.22
N ASN A 161 -18.55 -15.88 10.24
CA ASN A 161 -17.15 -15.51 10.06
C ASN A 161 -16.37 -16.67 9.44
N PRO A 162 -15.84 -16.52 8.21
CA PRO A 162 -15.08 -17.58 7.54
C PRO A 162 -13.76 -17.92 8.28
N LEU A 163 -13.30 -17.02 9.16
CA LEU A 163 -12.10 -17.17 9.99
C LEU A 163 -12.40 -17.63 11.42
N ARG A 164 -13.63 -18.03 11.73
CA ARG A 164 -13.98 -18.57 13.05
C ARG A 164 -13.05 -19.75 13.39
N ASN A 165 -12.48 -19.73 14.60
CA ASN A 165 -11.50 -20.72 15.09
C ASN A 165 -10.16 -20.76 14.34
N SER A 166 -9.83 -19.75 13.52
CA SER A 166 -8.48 -19.59 12.97
C SER A 166 -7.59 -18.78 13.91
N LYS A 167 -6.27 -18.96 13.80
CA LYS A 167 -5.28 -18.15 14.53
C LYS A 167 -4.96 -16.82 13.80
N VAL A 168 -5.85 -16.37 12.91
CA VAL A 168 -5.64 -15.16 12.11
C VAL A 168 -5.93 -13.93 12.95
N ASN A 169 -4.96 -13.02 13.04
CA ASN A 169 -5.15 -11.71 13.63
C ASN A 169 -5.87 -10.84 12.61
N THR A 170 -7.00 -10.24 12.95
CA THR A 170 -7.73 -9.38 12.02
C THR A 170 -7.86 -7.96 12.56
N MET A 171 -7.68 -6.97 11.69
CA MET A 171 -7.61 -5.56 12.05
C MET A 171 -8.13 -4.64 10.94
N SER A 172 -8.45 -3.41 11.33
CA SER A 172 -8.75 -2.29 10.43
C SER A 172 -7.45 -1.71 9.84
N PRO A 173 -7.46 -1.08 8.65
CA PRO A 173 -6.30 -0.37 8.13
C PRO A 173 -5.80 0.76 9.02
N VAL A 174 -6.69 1.33 9.85
CA VAL A 174 -6.41 2.38 10.85
C VAL A 174 -6.56 1.75 12.24
N ILE A 175 -5.51 1.85 13.07
CA ILE A 175 -5.41 1.15 14.36
C ILE A 175 -5.13 2.14 15.50
N GLY A 176 -5.93 2.02 16.57
CA GLY A 176 -5.76 2.81 17.78
C GLY A 176 -6.24 4.26 17.66
N ASP A 177 -6.18 4.99 18.78
CA ASP A 177 -6.57 6.40 18.86
C ASP A 177 -5.57 7.33 18.15
N GLU A 178 -4.34 6.85 17.94
CA GLU A 178 -3.28 7.55 17.20
C GLU A 178 -3.40 7.36 15.68
N GLU A 179 -4.44 6.67 15.21
CA GLU A 179 -4.70 6.39 13.80
C GLU A 179 -3.48 5.79 13.10
N LEU A 180 -2.81 4.80 13.70
CA LEU A 180 -1.63 4.18 13.10
C LEU A 180 -1.98 3.33 11.88
N GLY A 181 -1.11 3.34 10.88
CA GLY A 181 -1.20 2.46 9.72
C GLY A 181 -0.88 1.00 10.07
N PHE A 182 -1.46 0.04 9.35
CA PHE A 182 -1.19 -1.38 9.62
C PHE A 182 0.30 -1.73 9.55
N SER A 183 1.06 -1.15 8.62
CA SER A 183 2.49 -1.47 8.49
C SER A 183 3.28 -1.01 9.72
N GLU A 184 2.97 0.17 10.24
CA GLU A 184 3.60 0.74 11.43
C GLU A 184 3.22 -0.04 12.69
N TYR A 185 1.94 -0.40 12.81
CA TYR A 185 1.45 -1.17 13.95
C TYR A 185 2.03 -2.59 14.02
N ILE A 186 2.09 -3.30 12.88
CA ILE A 186 2.62 -4.67 12.83
C ILE A 186 4.16 -4.66 12.99
N GLY A 187 4.83 -3.60 12.53
CA GLY A 187 6.28 -3.51 12.54
C GLY A 187 6.89 -4.42 11.48
N LYS A 188 7.59 -5.49 11.88
CA LYS A 188 8.27 -6.40 10.95
C LYS A 188 7.38 -7.53 10.43
N PHE A 189 7.39 -7.77 9.12
CA PHE A 189 6.71 -8.88 8.45
C PHE A 189 7.39 -9.26 7.13
N ASP A 190 7.26 -10.52 6.72
CA ASP A 190 7.99 -11.09 5.59
C ASP A 190 7.28 -10.89 4.23
N CYS A 191 5.95 -10.89 4.23
CA CYS A 191 5.16 -10.86 3.01
C CYS A 191 3.86 -10.07 3.15
N VAL A 192 3.51 -9.34 2.07
CA VAL A 192 2.20 -8.71 1.89
C VAL A 192 1.49 -9.34 0.71
N ILE A 193 0.23 -9.71 0.92
CA ILE A 193 -0.66 -10.25 -0.09
C ILE A 193 -1.83 -9.29 -0.26
N ASP A 194 -1.91 -8.68 -1.43
CA ASP A 194 -2.92 -7.71 -1.77
C ASP A 194 -4.02 -8.36 -2.62
N ALA A 195 -5.14 -8.68 -1.98
CA ALA A 195 -6.29 -9.27 -2.68
C ALA A 195 -7.22 -8.21 -3.30
N VAL A 196 -7.07 -6.95 -2.92
CA VAL A 196 -7.99 -5.87 -3.30
C VAL A 196 -7.37 -4.89 -4.30
N GLY A 197 -6.06 -4.66 -4.26
CA GLY A 197 -5.37 -3.71 -5.14
C GLY A 197 -3.95 -4.13 -5.57
N ASP A 198 -3.23 -3.21 -6.21
CA ASP A 198 -1.86 -3.39 -6.72
C ASP A 198 -1.06 -2.11 -6.47
N GLU A 199 -0.74 -1.88 -5.20
CA GLU A 199 -0.11 -0.64 -4.73
C GLU A 199 1.37 -0.58 -5.10
N ALA A 200 1.99 -1.74 -5.32
CA ALA A 200 3.33 -1.83 -5.90
C ALA A 200 3.34 -1.58 -7.42
N LYS A 201 2.18 -1.48 -8.08
CA LYS A 201 2.04 -1.29 -9.53
C LYS A 201 2.87 -2.30 -10.30
N LEU A 202 2.72 -3.59 -9.98
CA LEU A 202 3.52 -4.66 -10.56
C LEU A 202 3.49 -4.70 -12.10
N SER A 203 2.41 -4.18 -12.71
CA SER A 203 2.30 -4.02 -14.17
C SER A 203 3.36 -3.09 -14.78
N GLN A 204 3.90 -2.14 -14.01
CA GLN A 204 4.86 -1.13 -14.47
C GLN A 204 6.32 -1.52 -14.20
N VAL A 205 6.58 -2.59 -13.45
CA VAL A 205 7.93 -3.03 -13.10
C VAL A 205 8.64 -3.58 -14.34
N THR A 206 9.84 -3.10 -14.65
CA THR A 206 10.62 -3.50 -15.84
C THR A 206 11.48 -4.74 -15.65
N ASP A 207 12.03 -4.95 -14.45
CA ASP A 207 12.88 -6.08 -14.09
C ASP A 207 12.34 -6.82 -12.87
N LEU A 208 12.00 -8.09 -13.06
CA LEU A 208 11.67 -9.05 -11.99
C LEU A 208 12.83 -10.04 -11.90
N LYS A 209 13.68 -9.92 -10.87
CA LYS A 209 14.54 -11.03 -10.44
C LYS A 209 14.04 -11.48 -9.07
N ASP A 210 13.75 -12.77 -8.94
CA ASP A 210 13.42 -13.47 -7.68
C ASP A 210 12.14 -12.98 -6.97
N GLY A 211 11.17 -12.45 -7.72
CA GLY A 211 9.93 -11.89 -7.16
C GLY A 211 10.12 -10.60 -6.35
N VAL A 212 11.35 -10.10 -6.27
CA VAL A 212 11.70 -8.81 -5.67
C VAL A 212 11.71 -7.76 -6.77
N VAL A 213 10.86 -6.74 -6.60
CA VAL A 213 10.84 -5.56 -7.47
C VAL A 213 12.16 -4.80 -7.27
N LYS A 214 13.16 -5.05 -8.12
CA LYS A 214 14.31 -4.14 -8.28
C LYS A 214 13.91 -3.04 -9.25
N SER A 215 12.89 -2.25 -8.93
CA SER A 215 12.67 -1.02 -9.69
C SER A 215 13.77 -0.03 -9.33
N GLN A 216 14.35 0.64 -10.34
CA GLN A 216 15.20 1.81 -10.14
C GLN A 216 14.45 2.97 -9.44
N SER A 217 13.12 2.87 -9.30
CA SER A 217 12.25 3.81 -8.57
C SER A 217 11.87 3.28 -7.19
N ASP A 218 11.85 4.17 -6.19
CA ASP A 218 11.49 3.89 -4.80
C ASP A 218 9.96 3.61 -4.66
N GLY A 219 9.52 2.40 -5.05
CA GLY A 219 8.12 1.95 -5.01
C GLY A 219 7.65 1.45 -3.64
N VAL A 220 6.33 1.17 -3.50
CA VAL A 220 5.72 0.74 -2.22
C VAL A 220 6.36 -0.54 -1.71
N ALA A 221 6.59 -1.52 -2.60
CA ALA A 221 7.25 -2.78 -2.25
C ALA A 221 8.67 -2.56 -1.72
N SER A 222 9.46 -1.68 -2.36
CA SER A 222 10.83 -1.36 -1.92
C SER A 222 10.84 -0.70 -0.54
N LYS A 223 9.87 0.18 -0.28
CA LYS A 223 9.75 0.87 1.01
C LYS A 223 9.27 -0.06 2.12
N LEU A 224 8.31 -0.94 1.84
CA LEU A 224 7.91 -2.01 2.77
C LEU A 224 9.08 -2.94 3.10
N ASN A 225 9.93 -3.28 2.12
CA ASN A 225 11.12 -4.07 2.37
C ASN A 225 12.07 -3.35 3.34
N ARG A 226 12.37 -2.08 3.07
CA ARG A 226 13.26 -1.27 3.91
C ARG A 226 12.73 -1.04 5.33
N ASP A 227 11.46 -0.67 5.45
CA ASP A 227 10.90 -0.17 6.72
C ASP A 227 10.31 -1.31 7.56
N ASN A 228 9.83 -2.39 6.92
CA ASN A 228 9.13 -3.50 7.57
C ASN A 228 9.81 -4.87 7.38
N GLY A 229 10.90 -4.97 6.61
CA GLY A 229 11.52 -6.26 6.29
C GLY A 229 10.70 -7.12 5.31
N CYS A 230 9.74 -6.52 4.61
CA CYS A 230 8.86 -7.22 3.69
C CYS A 230 9.61 -7.69 2.43
N LYS A 231 10.00 -8.97 2.41
CA LYS A 231 10.72 -9.60 1.31
C LYS A 231 9.88 -9.71 0.04
N ARG A 232 8.56 -9.91 0.18
CA ARG A 232 7.66 -10.19 -0.96
C ARG A 232 6.37 -9.38 -0.91
N TYR A 233 6.04 -8.75 -2.03
CA TYR A 233 4.72 -8.15 -2.26
C TYR A 233 4.01 -8.90 -3.39
N ILE A 234 2.82 -9.42 -3.10
CA ILE A 234 2.02 -10.24 -4.03
C ILE A 234 0.70 -9.53 -4.27
N SER A 235 0.42 -9.07 -5.49
CA SER A 235 -0.93 -8.66 -5.87
C SER A 235 -1.65 -9.82 -6.55
N THR A 236 -2.90 -10.07 -6.14
CA THR A 236 -3.75 -11.11 -6.75
C THR A 236 -4.92 -10.52 -7.55
N VAL A 237 -4.84 -9.23 -7.87
CA VAL A 237 -5.83 -8.52 -8.68
C VAL A 237 -5.88 -9.12 -10.09
N THR A 238 -7.06 -9.61 -10.45
CA THR A 238 -7.29 -10.23 -11.76
C THR A 238 -7.42 -9.18 -12.87
N LYS A 239 -7.23 -9.58 -14.12
CA LYS A 239 -7.48 -8.68 -15.26
C LYS A 239 -8.95 -8.25 -15.31
N SER A 240 -9.89 -9.12 -14.95
CA SER A 240 -11.30 -8.75 -14.80
C SER A 240 -11.50 -7.65 -13.76
N GLN A 241 -10.83 -7.75 -12.60
CA GLN A 241 -10.89 -6.71 -11.58
C GLN A 241 -10.26 -5.41 -12.05
N ARG A 242 -9.13 -5.43 -12.76
CA ARG A 242 -8.55 -4.21 -13.35
C ARG A 242 -9.49 -3.51 -14.31
N LEU A 243 -10.17 -4.25 -15.18
CA LEU A 243 -11.19 -3.66 -16.08
C LEU A 243 -12.31 -2.98 -15.29
N VAL A 244 -12.73 -3.55 -14.15
CA VAL A 244 -13.72 -2.93 -13.26
C VAL A 244 -13.18 -1.67 -12.58
N LEU A 245 -11.91 -1.67 -12.18
CA LEU A 245 -11.26 -0.49 -11.59
C LEU A 245 -11.05 0.64 -12.62
N GLU A 246 -10.77 0.30 -13.87
CA GLU A 246 -10.51 1.26 -14.96
C GLU A 246 -11.82 1.86 -15.52
N GLU A 247 -12.82 1.03 -15.80
CA GLU A 247 -14.07 1.43 -16.46
C GLU A 247 -15.21 1.75 -15.46
N GLY A 248 -15.06 1.32 -14.21
CA GLY A 248 -16.10 1.42 -13.18
C GLY A 248 -17.19 0.35 -13.30
N LEU A 249 -17.91 0.13 -12.20
CA LEU A 249 -18.90 -0.94 -12.03
C LEU A 249 -19.97 -1.01 -13.15
N PHE A 250 -20.44 0.15 -13.63
CA PHE A 250 -21.53 0.22 -14.61
C PHE A 250 -21.08 -0.08 -16.05
N PHE A 251 -19.82 0.21 -16.39
CA PHE A 251 -19.33 0.11 -17.77
C PHE A 251 -18.41 -1.09 -17.98
N ALA A 252 -17.85 -1.66 -16.92
CA ALA A 252 -16.92 -2.78 -16.99
C ALA A 252 -17.57 -4.13 -17.33
N ARG A 253 -18.91 -4.25 -17.23
CA ARG A 253 -19.60 -5.54 -17.45
C ARG A 253 -19.28 -6.15 -18.81
N ASP A 254 -19.44 -5.38 -19.89
CA ASP A 254 -19.21 -5.88 -21.25
C ASP A 254 -17.73 -6.17 -21.53
N PRO A 255 -16.77 -5.29 -21.17
CA PRO A 255 -15.33 -5.60 -21.22
C PRO A 255 -14.95 -6.89 -20.49
N VAL A 256 -15.46 -7.10 -19.27
CA VAL A 256 -15.17 -8.28 -18.45
C VAL A 256 -15.70 -9.55 -19.11
N ILE A 257 -16.95 -9.54 -19.58
CA ILE A 257 -17.56 -10.69 -20.28
C ILE A 257 -16.80 -10.99 -21.57
N LYS A 258 -16.44 -9.98 -22.36
CA LYS A 258 -15.65 -10.16 -23.59
C LYS A 258 -14.27 -10.76 -23.30
N TYR A 259 -13.60 -10.28 -22.26
CA TYR A 259 -12.32 -10.85 -21.82
C TYR A 259 -12.45 -12.32 -21.42
N GLN A 260 -13.45 -12.66 -20.60
CA GLN A 260 -13.67 -14.04 -20.17
C GLN A 260 -14.00 -14.96 -21.33
N GLN A 261 -14.95 -14.58 -22.19
CA GLN A 261 -15.28 -15.38 -23.37
C GLN A 261 -14.07 -15.56 -24.29
N LYS A 262 -13.20 -14.55 -24.40
CA LYS A 262 -11.97 -14.65 -25.18
C LYS A 262 -11.02 -15.67 -24.55
N VAL A 263 -10.78 -15.61 -23.23
CA VAL A 263 -9.91 -16.58 -22.54
C VAL A 263 -10.50 -17.99 -22.57
N GLU A 264 -11.81 -18.15 -22.33
CA GLU A 264 -12.51 -19.44 -22.34
C GLU A 264 -12.54 -20.09 -23.74
N LYS A 265 -12.58 -19.30 -24.81
CA LYS A 265 -12.56 -19.78 -26.21
C LYS A 265 -11.15 -19.92 -26.78
N SER A 266 -10.15 -19.30 -26.16
CA SER A 266 -8.77 -19.40 -26.61
C SER A 266 -8.20 -20.74 -26.19
N SER A 267 -8.39 -21.76 -27.02
CA SER A 267 -7.54 -22.97 -27.02
C SER A 267 -6.13 -22.66 -27.54
N ASP A 268 -5.96 -21.50 -28.19
CA ASP A 268 -4.67 -20.96 -28.61
C ASP A 268 -4.00 -20.21 -27.45
N PHE A 269 -3.27 -20.94 -26.60
CA PHE A 269 -2.24 -20.38 -25.72
C PHE A 269 -0.93 -20.12 -26.46
N SER A 270 -0.94 -20.17 -27.80
CA SER A 270 0.24 -19.97 -28.66
C SER A 270 0.93 -18.61 -28.48
N CYS A 271 0.22 -17.62 -27.92
CA CYS A 271 0.77 -16.30 -27.58
C CYS A 271 1.36 -16.19 -26.16
N PHE A 272 1.25 -17.24 -25.32
CA PHE A 272 1.78 -17.28 -23.96
C PHE A 272 2.87 -18.35 -23.85
N SER A 273 3.96 -18.03 -23.14
CA SER A 273 4.98 -19.04 -22.82
C SER A 273 4.44 -20.00 -21.75
N ARG A 274 4.58 -21.32 -21.91
CA ARG A 274 4.28 -22.26 -20.82
C ARG A 274 5.28 -22.02 -19.68
N MET A 275 4.82 -22.06 -18.45
CA MET A 275 5.66 -21.93 -17.25
C MET A 275 5.76 -23.28 -16.56
N ASP A 276 6.94 -23.61 -16.05
CA ASP A 276 7.12 -24.80 -15.22
C ASP A 276 6.49 -24.56 -13.83
N PRO A 277 5.85 -25.58 -13.25
CA PRO A 277 5.23 -25.44 -11.96
C PRO A 277 6.27 -25.14 -10.88
N PRO A 278 5.92 -24.40 -9.83
CA PRO A 278 6.86 -24.21 -8.74
C PRO A 278 7.14 -25.54 -8.06
N LEU A 279 8.41 -25.77 -7.69
CA LEU A 279 8.89 -26.98 -7.02
C LEU A 279 8.00 -27.31 -5.81
N ASN A 280 7.90 -28.55 -5.38
CA ASN A 280 7.21 -28.93 -4.13
C ASN A 280 5.78 -28.38 -3.91
N PHE A 281 5.08 -27.87 -4.92
CA PHE A 281 3.74 -27.27 -4.75
C PHE A 281 2.72 -28.26 -4.21
N GLY A 282 2.75 -29.48 -4.74
CA GLY A 282 1.84 -30.55 -4.32
C GLY A 282 2.04 -30.92 -2.86
N PRO A 283 3.21 -31.46 -2.48
CA PRO A 283 3.47 -31.93 -1.12
C PRO A 283 3.47 -30.83 -0.06
N SER A 284 4.10 -29.68 -0.36
CA SER A 284 4.32 -28.63 0.65
C SER A 284 3.09 -27.76 0.89
N THR A 285 2.22 -27.63 -0.10
CA THR A 285 1.08 -26.69 -0.09
C THR A 285 -0.22 -27.42 -0.28
N LEU A 286 -0.50 -27.99 -1.46
CA LEU A 286 -1.82 -28.55 -1.77
C LEU A 286 -2.22 -29.69 -0.85
N GLN A 287 -1.32 -30.65 -0.62
CA GLN A 287 -1.61 -31.80 0.24
C GLN A 287 -1.99 -31.34 1.65
N LYS A 288 -1.19 -30.43 2.24
CA LYS A 288 -1.46 -29.87 3.56
C LYS A 288 -2.80 -29.12 3.62
N LEU A 289 -3.18 -28.41 2.55
CA LEU A 289 -4.48 -27.73 2.50
C LEU A 289 -5.63 -28.73 2.49
N PHE A 290 -5.55 -29.78 1.66
CA PHE A 290 -6.56 -30.83 1.60
C PHE A 290 -6.68 -31.62 2.90
N ASP A 291 -5.55 -31.97 3.52
CA ASP A 291 -5.52 -32.68 4.82
C ASP A 291 -6.18 -31.86 5.93
N ASN A 292 -6.06 -30.54 5.87
CA ASN A 292 -6.70 -29.61 6.81
C ASN A 292 -8.13 -29.20 6.41
N GLY A 293 -8.67 -29.76 5.31
CA GLY A 293 -10.00 -29.42 4.79
C GLY A 293 -10.14 -27.95 4.38
N ILE A 294 -9.05 -27.33 3.92
CA ILE A 294 -9.01 -25.95 3.43
C ILE A 294 -9.27 -25.96 1.93
N ILE A 295 -10.47 -25.52 1.54
CA ILE A 295 -10.95 -25.57 0.16
C ILE A 295 -11.37 -24.17 -0.27
N PHE A 296 -10.94 -23.77 -1.46
CA PHE A 296 -11.51 -22.63 -2.16
C PHE A 296 -12.57 -23.15 -3.13
N PRO A 297 -13.86 -22.98 -2.82
CA PRO A 297 -14.92 -23.60 -3.60
C PRO A 297 -14.97 -23.02 -5.01
N ALA A 298 -15.18 -23.87 -6.01
CA ALA A 298 -15.33 -23.49 -7.42
C ALA A 298 -16.66 -22.79 -7.73
N GLY A 299 -17.34 -22.26 -6.71
CA GLY A 299 -18.70 -21.73 -6.75
C GLY A 299 -18.90 -20.63 -7.80
N SER A 300 -20.14 -20.15 -7.92
CA SER A 300 -20.40 -19.00 -8.78
C SER A 300 -19.68 -17.77 -8.24
N ASN A 301 -18.75 -17.22 -9.01
CA ASN A 301 -18.32 -15.84 -8.79
C ASN A 301 -19.30 -14.90 -9.49
N GLU A 302 -19.06 -13.59 -9.47
CA GLU A 302 -19.93 -12.58 -10.08
C GLU A 302 -20.04 -12.69 -11.61
N ASN A 303 -19.25 -13.60 -12.20
CA ASN A 303 -19.24 -13.90 -13.62
C ASN A 303 -19.98 -15.20 -13.96
N GLY A 304 -20.68 -15.79 -12.99
CA GLY A 304 -21.58 -16.93 -13.17
C GLY A 304 -21.04 -18.25 -12.62
N LYS A 305 -21.78 -19.34 -12.88
CA LYS A 305 -21.44 -20.70 -12.45
C LYS A 305 -20.36 -21.29 -13.36
N HIS A 306 -19.26 -21.74 -12.77
CA HIS A 306 -18.13 -22.35 -13.49
C HIS A 306 -18.16 -23.89 -13.51
N ALA A 307 -19.09 -24.50 -12.78
CA ALA A 307 -19.14 -25.95 -12.56
C ALA A 307 -19.19 -26.82 -13.83
N ASN A 308 -19.59 -26.27 -14.98
CA ASN A 308 -19.75 -27.00 -16.25
C ASN A 308 -18.85 -26.46 -17.38
N LYS A 309 -17.88 -25.59 -17.08
CA LYS A 309 -17.02 -24.98 -18.11
C LYS A 309 -15.70 -25.75 -18.22
N GLY A 310 -15.21 -25.93 -19.45
CA GLY A 310 -13.90 -26.53 -19.72
C GLY A 310 -12.70 -25.63 -19.40
N ALA A 311 -12.94 -24.37 -19.03
CA ALA A 311 -11.92 -23.42 -18.59
C ALA A 311 -12.49 -22.55 -17.45
N PHE A 312 -11.69 -22.33 -16.42
CA PHE A 312 -12.02 -21.47 -15.29
C PHE A 312 -11.23 -20.16 -15.38
N VAL A 313 -11.95 -19.03 -15.40
CA VAL A 313 -11.35 -17.70 -15.33
C VAL A 313 -11.68 -17.09 -13.97
N ARG A 314 -10.65 -16.79 -13.17
CA ARG A 314 -10.85 -16.07 -11.91
C ARG A 314 -11.42 -14.68 -12.22
N GLY A 315 -12.58 -14.42 -11.64
CA GLY A 315 -13.36 -13.22 -11.85
C GLY A 315 -12.88 -11.99 -11.06
N TRP A 316 -13.78 -11.02 -10.99
CA TRP A 316 -13.75 -9.94 -9.99
C TRP A 316 -14.79 -10.21 -8.90
N SER A 317 -14.73 -9.41 -7.84
CA SER A 317 -15.65 -9.45 -6.70
C SER A 317 -16.04 -8.03 -6.31
N PHE A 318 -17.33 -7.75 -6.23
CA PHE A 318 -17.96 -6.54 -5.72
C PHE A 318 -17.60 -6.31 -4.26
N PRO A 319 -17.63 -7.32 -3.38
CA PRO A 319 -17.03 -7.19 -2.06
C PRO A 319 -15.58 -6.67 -2.11
N ASP A 320 -14.71 -7.20 -2.98
CA ASP A 320 -13.31 -6.73 -3.07
C ASP A 320 -13.19 -5.33 -3.68
N TYR A 321 -14.01 -5.02 -4.68
CA TYR A 321 -14.10 -3.70 -5.29
C TYR A 321 -14.55 -2.64 -4.28
N THR A 322 -15.67 -2.90 -3.58
CA THR A 322 -16.20 -1.97 -2.58
C THR A 322 -15.20 -1.74 -1.47
N GLU A 323 -14.52 -2.79 -1.02
CA GLU A 323 -13.48 -2.70 -0.03
C GLU A 323 -12.28 -1.85 -0.47
N LEU A 324 -11.85 -1.96 -1.72
CA LEU A 324 -10.80 -1.09 -2.27
C LEU A 324 -11.26 0.37 -2.32
N GLU A 325 -12.50 0.63 -2.73
CA GLU A 325 -13.08 1.97 -2.82
C GLU A 325 -13.25 2.63 -1.46
N VAL A 326 -13.62 1.86 -0.42
CA VAL A 326 -13.75 2.37 0.95
C VAL A 326 -12.43 2.36 1.73
N TRP A 327 -11.35 1.84 1.15
CA TRP A 327 -10.05 1.82 1.82
C TRP A 327 -9.58 3.25 2.06
N PRO A 328 -9.28 3.65 3.32
CA PRO A 328 -8.82 5.01 3.60
C PRO A 328 -7.59 5.33 2.77
N ARG A 329 -7.48 6.54 2.23
CA ARG A 329 -6.32 6.96 1.44
C ARG A 329 -5.48 7.91 2.26
N ASP A 330 -4.17 7.71 2.27
CA ASP A 330 -3.27 8.69 2.87
C ASP A 330 -3.24 9.95 1.97
N SER A 331 -3.47 11.11 2.60
CA SER A 331 -3.48 12.42 1.95
C SER A 331 -2.11 13.12 1.99
N SER A 332 -1.08 12.42 2.47
CA SER A 332 0.28 12.94 2.63
C SER A 332 1.07 13.11 1.32
N GLY A 333 0.65 12.46 0.22
CA GLY A 333 1.37 12.41 -1.07
C GLY A 333 0.62 12.97 -2.30
N SER A 334 1.34 13.09 -3.43
CA SER A 334 0.83 13.51 -4.75
C SER A 334 -0.03 12.44 -5.46
N ALA A 335 0.10 11.18 -5.04
CA ALA A 335 -0.77 10.07 -5.44
C ALA A 335 -1.43 9.45 -4.19
N PRO A 336 -2.75 9.21 -4.19
CA PRO A 336 -3.45 8.64 -3.04
C PRO A 336 -3.10 7.15 -2.87
N VAL A 337 -2.10 6.86 -2.05
CA VAL A 337 -1.79 5.50 -1.61
C VAL A 337 -2.81 5.08 -0.56
N ARG A 338 -3.17 3.80 -0.53
CA ARG A 338 -3.97 3.25 0.58
C ARG A 338 -3.28 3.46 1.93
N PHE A 339 -4.06 3.89 2.90
CA PHE A 339 -3.63 4.08 4.27
C PHE A 339 -3.07 2.78 4.84
N GLY A 340 -1.99 2.89 5.60
CA GLY A 340 -1.22 1.77 6.13
C GLY A 340 -0.12 1.24 5.19
N PHE A 341 -0.02 1.76 3.97
CA PHE A 341 1.19 1.60 3.17
C PHE A 341 2.13 2.79 3.35
N PRO A 342 3.44 2.58 3.15
CA PRO A 342 4.40 3.64 3.36
C PRO A 342 4.33 4.66 2.20
N GLY A 343 4.27 5.95 2.53
CA GLY A 343 4.17 7.03 1.55
C GLY A 343 5.39 7.11 0.62
N LEU A 344 5.17 7.18 -0.70
CA LEU A 344 6.21 7.11 -1.74
C LEU A 344 7.18 8.32 -1.80
N GLU A 345 6.96 9.37 -1.02
CA GLU A 345 7.73 10.63 -1.15
C GLU A 345 8.63 10.96 0.08
N GLU A 346 8.96 9.98 0.90
CA GLU A 346 9.90 10.18 2.03
C GLU A 346 11.37 10.20 1.54
N LEU A 347 11.69 9.42 0.50
CA LEU A 347 13.04 9.26 -0.05
C LEU A 347 13.53 10.40 -0.95
N THR A 348 12.62 11.24 -1.50
CA THR A 348 13.09 12.44 -2.20
C THR A 348 13.72 13.39 -1.20
N VAL A 349 13.20 13.52 0.01
CA VAL A 349 13.75 14.48 0.99
C VAL A 349 15.12 14.03 1.48
N GLU A 350 15.31 12.76 1.81
CA GLU A 350 16.60 12.24 2.30
C GLU A 350 17.69 12.22 1.21
N LYS A 351 17.37 11.73 0.00
CA LYS A 351 18.31 11.76 -1.13
C LYS A 351 18.54 13.18 -1.67
N GLU A 352 17.56 14.08 -1.60
CA GLU A 352 17.75 15.49 -1.96
C GLU A 352 18.55 16.21 -0.88
N VAL A 353 18.35 15.92 0.40
CA VAL A 353 19.14 16.46 1.51
C VAL A 353 20.57 15.94 1.46
N GLU A 354 20.81 14.65 1.20
CA GLU A 354 22.16 14.12 0.94
C GLU A 354 22.80 14.73 -0.31
N ARG A 355 22.03 14.95 -1.38
CA ARG A 355 22.50 15.59 -2.61
C ARG A 355 22.80 17.08 -2.41
N ILE A 356 21.99 17.79 -1.62
CA ILE A 356 22.15 19.21 -1.26
C ILE A 356 23.35 19.37 -0.33
N MET A 357 23.52 18.48 0.65
CA MET A 357 24.64 18.52 1.60
C MET A 357 25.95 18.02 0.97
N GLY A 358 25.90 17.19 -0.08
CA GLY A 358 27.07 16.74 -0.86
C GLY A 358 27.50 17.70 -1.97
N ARG A 359 26.63 18.62 -2.41
CA ARG A 359 26.93 19.65 -3.43
C ARG A 359 26.84 21.06 -2.84
N ALA A 360 27.74 21.35 -1.89
CA ALA A 360 28.18 22.71 -1.68
C ALA A 360 29.01 23.17 -2.90
N GLY A 361 28.33 23.61 -3.96
CA GLY A 361 29.00 24.12 -5.15
C GLY A 361 28.06 24.42 -6.31
N LEU A 362 27.72 25.71 -6.42
CA LEU A 362 27.15 26.45 -7.56
C LEU A 362 25.62 26.41 -7.75
N ALA A 363 25.10 27.63 -7.85
CA ALA A 363 23.72 28.04 -7.97
C ALA A 363 23.07 27.67 -9.31
N GLN A 364 21.73 27.57 -9.29
CA GLN A 364 20.87 28.35 -10.18
C GLN A 364 19.46 28.48 -9.57
N ALA A 365 18.98 29.73 -9.49
CA ALA A 365 17.65 30.08 -9.04
C ALA A 365 16.68 29.97 -10.21
N GLU A 366 15.73 29.03 -10.13
CA GLU A 366 14.57 29.00 -11.03
C GLU A 366 13.49 29.94 -10.47
N THR A 367 13.06 30.88 -11.31
CA THR A 367 12.04 31.89 -10.99
C THR A 367 10.64 31.25 -10.98
N LYS A 368 10.02 31.19 -9.80
CA LYS A 368 8.61 30.79 -9.64
C LYS A 368 7.64 31.89 -10.11
N PRO A 369 6.45 31.53 -10.64
CA PRO A 369 5.42 32.49 -11.02
C PRO A 369 4.83 33.23 -9.79
N PRO A 370 4.28 34.45 -9.96
CA PRO A 370 3.85 35.32 -8.87
C PRO A 370 2.64 34.74 -8.10
N LYS A 371 2.75 34.68 -6.78
CA LYS A 371 1.70 34.19 -5.87
C LYS A 371 0.56 35.21 -5.74
N LYS A 372 -0.70 34.74 -5.83
CA LYS A 372 -1.89 35.57 -5.55
C LYS A 372 -1.99 35.89 -4.06
N GLN A 373 -1.54 37.07 -3.64
CA GLN A 373 -1.80 37.60 -2.30
C GLN A 373 -3.24 38.13 -2.20
N THR A 374 -4.02 37.60 -1.26
CA THR A 374 -5.41 38.03 -1.00
C THR A 374 -5.54 39.12 0.09
N ASN A 375 -4.46 39.44 0.81
CA ASN A 375 -4.45 40.46 1.87
C ASN A 375 -3.11 41.24 1.85
N PRO A 376 -3.11 42.59 1.78
CA PRO A 376 -1.88 43.38 1.70
C PRO A 376 -1.04 43.40 2.98
N HIS A 377 -1.60 43.03 4.15
CA HIS A 377 -0.90 43.13 5.43
C HIS A 377 -0.36 41.78 5.94
N VAL A 378 -0.73 40.66 5.32
CA VAL A 378 -0.30 39.32 5.74
C VAL A 378 0.29 38.57 4.56
N VAL A 379 1.55 38.17 4.69
CA VAL A 379 2.26 37.37 3.68
C VAL A 379 1.89 35.90 3.83
N ILE A 380 1.59 35.25 2.70
CA ILE A 380 1.30 33.82 2.68
C ILE A 380 2.60 33.06 2.44
N ILE A 381 2.93 32.19 3.39
CA ILE A 381 4.07 31.26 3.35
C ILE A 381 3.48 29.90 2.98
N GLU A 382 3.82 29.40 1.80
CA GLU A 382 3.34 28.10 1.34
C GLU A 382 4.23 26.98 1.88
N GLY A 383 5.54 27.20 2.00
CA GLY A 383 6.46 26.22 2.57
C GLY A 383 7.83 26.82 2.93
N LEU A 384 8.80 25.95 3.21
CA LEU A 384 10.14 26.30 3.69
C LEU A 384 10.90 27.33 2.82
N PRO A 385 10.93 27.23 1.47
CA PRO A 385 11.65 28.20 0.65
C PRO A 385 11.20 29.64 0.87
N ASP A 386 9.91 29.83 1.17
CA ASP A 386 9.33 31.15 1.38
C ASP A 386 9.76 31.76 2.70
N ILE A 387 10.01 30.94 3.74
CA ILE A 387 10.61 31.44 4.99
C ILE A 387 12.03 31.91 4.71
N THR A 388 12.81 31.12 3.97
CA THR A 388 14.18 31.50 3.63
C THR A 388 14.21 32.79 2.81
N GLU A 389 13.32 32.93 1.83
CA GLU A 389 13.24 34.09 0.95
C GLU A 389 12.66 35.34 1.63
N GLU A 390 11.57 35.22 2.39
CA GLU A 390 10.86 36.38 2.95
C GLU A 390 11.32 36.77 4.35
N ILE A 391 11.85 35.83 5.13
CA ILE A 391 12.19 36.03 6.55
C ILE A 391 13.71 35.96 6.75
N ALA A 392 14.33 34.82 6.47
CA ALA A 392 15.74 34.58 6.84
C ALA A 392 16.72 35.43 6.02
N SER A 393 16.65 35.38 4.69
CA SER A 393 17.57 36.11 3.81
C SER A 393 17.40 37.64 3.90
N LYS A 394 16.19 38.11 4.17
CA LYS A 394 15.87 39.53 4.37
C LYS A 394 16.07 40.00 5.81
N LYS A 395 16.46 39.10 6.73
CA LYS A 395 16.65 39.36 8.17
C LYS A 395 15.48 40.12 8.80
N ARG A 396 14.26 39.68 8.52
CA ARG A 396 13.05 40.35 9.00
C ARG A 396 12.60 39.81 10.35
N ASP A 397 12.25 40.72 11.24
CA ASP A 397 11.44 40.40 12.40
C ASP A 397 10.04 40.02 11.94
N SER A 398 9.53 38.86 12.38
CA SER A 398 8.27 38.36 11.88
C SER A 398 7.50 37.52 12.88
N VAL A 399 6.18 37.44 12.68
CA VAL A 399 5.31 36.51 13.38
C VAL A 399 4.61 35.63 12.35
N LEU A 400 4.88 34.33 12.43
CA LEU A 400 4.32 33.31 11.58
C LEU A 400 3.17 32.59 12.30
N PHE A 401 1.97 32.71 11.76
CA PHE A 401 0.80 31.96 12.20
C PHE A 401 0.65 30.66 11.41
N ILE A 402 0.86 29.53 12.09
CA ILE A 402 0.66 28.19 11.56
C ILE A 402 -0.80 27.77 11.80
N SER A 403 -1.52 27.50 10.72
CA SER A 403 -2.96 27.23 10.72
C SER A 403 -3.30 25.99 9.88
N ALA A 404 -4.50 25.42 10.07
CA ALA A 404 -5.03 24.39 9.18
C ALA A 404 -6.44 24.75 8.68
N SER A 405 -6.80 24.34 7.46
CA SER A 405 -8.13 24.60 6.88
C SER A 405 -9.27 23.90 7.64
N TYR A 406 -8.99 22.71 8.18
CA TYR A 406 -9.95 21.91 8.97
C TYR A 406 -10.07 22.38 10.42
N CYS A 407 -9.10 23.15 10.94
CA CYS A 407 -9.05 23.59 12.33
C CYS A 407 -10.08 24.71 12.61
N ARG A 408 -11.10 24.43 13.43
CA ARG A 408 -12.15 25.39 13.81
C ARG A 408 -11.59 26.63 14.52
N MET A 409 -10.67 26.43 15.45
CA MET A 409 -10.03 27.52 16.21
C MET A 409 -9.23 28.45 15.29
N CYS A 410 -8.51 27.88 14.32
CA CYS A 410 -7.71 28.61 13.36
C CYS A 410 -8.57 29.54 12.47
N ARG A 411 -9.81 29.12 12.14
CA ARG A 411 -10.77 29.96 11.42
C ARG A 411 -11.22 31.16 12.26
N THR A 412 -11.42 30.99 13.56
CA THR A 412 -11.78 32.08 14.48
C THR A 412 -10.63 33.06 14.71
N ILE A 413 -9.39 32.56 14.78
CA ILE A 413 -8.19 33.38 15.00
C ILE A 413 -7.80 34.19 13.75
N SER A 414 -8.03 33.66 12.56
CA SER A 414 -7.56 34.28 11.30
C SER A 414 -8.01 35.74 11.10
N PRO A 415 -9.29 36.13 11.31
CA PRO A 415 -9.71 37.52 11.20
C PRO A 415 -9.05 38.44 12.23
N ALA A 416 -8.86 37.95 13.47
CA ALA A 416 -8.20 38.71 14.53
C ALA A 416 -6.71 38.91 14.23
N PHE A 417 -6.02 37.88 13.72
CA PHE A 417 -4.64 37.97 13.28
C PHE A 417 -4.46 38.97 12.13
N ASN A 418 -5.36 38.96 11.13
CA ASN A 418 -5.34 39.95 10.05
C ASN A 418 -5.54 41.39 10.58
N ARG A 419 -6.39 41.57 11.60
CA ARG A 419 -6.59 42.88 12.24
C ARG A 419 -5.32 43.34 12.97
N LEU A 420 -4.65 42.44 13.69
CA LEU A 420 -3.36 42.73 14.34
C LEU A 420 -2.30 43.15 13.32
N ALA A 421 -2.17 42.41 12.22
CA ALA A 421 -1.23 42.73 11.15
C ALA A 421 -1.47 44.12 10.53
N ARG A 422 -2.74 44.51 10.36
CA ARG A 422 -3.10 45.84 9.88
C ARG A 422 -2.70 46.93 10.88
N ILE A 423 -3.04 46.76 12.16
CA ILE A 423 -2.70 47.73 13.23
C ILE A 423 -1.18 47.87 13.35
N SER A 424 -0.42 46.77 13.27
CA SER A 424 1.05 46.81 13.29
C SER A 424 1.62 47.65 12.15
N ASN A 425 1.13 47.43 10.92
CA ASN A 425 1.63 48.13 9.74
C ASN A 425 1.20 49.61 9.67
N GLU A 426 -0.04 49.93 10.07
CA GLU A 426 -0.60 51.28 9.93
C GLU A 426 -0.31 52.18 11.13
N GLU A 427 -0.49 51.65 12.35
CA GLU A 427 -0.42 52.44 13.59
C GLU A 427 0.98 52.39 14.21
N TYR A 428 1.52 51.19 14.44
CA TYR A 428 2.80 51.02 15.13
C TYR A 428 4.01 51.25 14.21
N LYS A 429 3.91 50.89 12.93
CA LYS A 429 5.00 50.93 11.93
C LYS A 429 6.28 50.28 12.45
N ASP A 430 6.11 49.18 13.17
CA ASP A 430 7.20 48.49 13.89
C ASP A 430 8.07 47.60 13.00
N GLY A 431 7.76 47.51 11.70
CA GLY A 431 8.55 46.74 10.74
C GLY A 431 8.39 45.22 10.84
N ILE A 432 7.50 44.74 11.72
CA ILE A 432 7.26 43.32 11.94
C ILE A 432 6.42 42.76 10.79
N LEU A 433 6.95 41.71 10.13
CA LEU A 433 6.24 41.00 9.08
C LEU A 433 5.23 40.02 9.69
N PHE A 434 3.96 40.15 9.32
CA PHE A 434 2.94 39.17 9.67
C PHE A 434 2.81 38.15 8.55
N ALA A 435 3.07 36.89 8.87
CA ALA A 435 3.07 35.79 7.93
C ALA A 435 2.06 34.72 8.37
N LYS A 436 1.48 34.02 7.40
CA LYS A 436 0.56 32.90 7.65
C LYS A 436 0.92 31.71 6.78
N ALA A 437 1.01 30.53 7.40
CA ALA A 437 1.14 29.27 6.70
C ALA A 437 -0.07 28.36 6.96
N ASN A 438 -0.39 27.52 5.97
CA ASN A 438 -1.47 26.57 6.06
C ASN A 438 -0.94 25.13 5.94
N THR A 439 -1.07 24.35 7.01
CA THR A 439 -0.65 22.95 7.10
C THR A 439 -1.62 21.98 6.40
N ALA A 440 -2.69 22.47 5.78
CA ALA A 440 -3.58 21.62 5.00
C ALA A 440 -2.93 21.08 3.72
N LYS A 441 -1.95 21.80 3.17
CA LYS A 441 -1.20 21.40 1.96
C LYS A 441 0.20 20.91 2.35
N ARG A 442 0.74 19.97 1.56
CA ARG A 442 2.05 19.32 1.81
C ARG A 442 3.19 20.29 2.14
N PRO A 443 3.42 21.40 1.41
CA PRO A 443 4.53 22.32 1.72
C PRO A 443 4.39 22.97 3.11
N GLY A 444 3.15 23.18 3.57
CA GLY A 444 2.87 23.72 4.91
C GLY A 444 2.97 22.68 6.03
N LYS A 445 2.72 21.38 5.74
CA LYS A 445 2.99 20.30 6.72
C LYS A 445 4.48 20.14 6.97
N GLN A 446 5.29 20.14 5.91
CA GLN A 446 6.76 20.10 6.01
C GLN A 446 7.31 21.29 6.80
N LEU A 447 6.72 22.47 6.55
CA LEU A 447 7.03 23.66 7.32
C LEU A 447 6.74 23.49 8.82
N ALA A 448 5.58 22.95 9.17
CA ALA A 448 5.21 22.71 10.56
C ALA A 448 6.17 21.73 11.25
N LEU A 449 6.55 20.64 10.58
CA LEU A 449 7.50 19.65 11.11
C LEU A 449 8.88 20.24 11.36
N SER A 450 9.46 20.94 10.38
CA SER A 450 10.78 21.58 10.52
C SER A 450 10.83 22.64 11.63
N LEU A 451 9.69 23.27 11.92
CA LEU A 451 9.55 24.25 12.99
C LEU A 451 9.08 23.64 14.31
N HIS A 452 9.08 22.30 14.44
CA HIS A 452 8.69 21.56 15.65
C HIS A 452 7.28 21.94 16.15
N VAL A 453 6.33 22.08 15.22
CA VAL A 453 4.94 22.40 15.54
C VAL A 453 4.14 21.11 15.75
N GLU A 454 3.80 20.83 17.00
CA GLU A 454 3.02 19.64 17.39
C GLU A 454 1.52 19.77 17.08
N SER A 455 0.97 20.98 17.20
CA SER A 455 -0.46 21.23 17.01
C SER A 455 -0.74 22.62 16.42
N VAL A 456 -1.95 22.82 15.93
CA VAL A 456 -2.44 24.13 15.44
C VAL A 456 -3.66 24.56 16.27
N PRO A 457 -3.86 25.86 16.53
CA PRO A 457 -3.11 27.03 16.06
C PRO A 457 -1.81 27.30 16.84
N THR A 458 -0.71 27.55 16.10
CA THR A 458 0.60 27.86 16.69
C THR A 458 1.22 29.11 16.08
N PHE A 459 1.88 29.91 16.91
CA PHE A 459 2.58 31.14 16.53
C PHE A 459 4.07 30.98 16.75
N ILE A 460 4.87 31.36 15.76
CA ILE A 460 6.33 31.33 15.83
C ILE A 460 6.84 32.73 15.52
N LEU A 461 7.78 33.20 16.33
CA LEU A 461 8.42 34.50 16.14
C LEU A 461 9.79 34.29 15.50
N PHE A 462 10.20 35.24 14.67
CA PHE A 462 11.55 35.32 14.14
C PHE A 462 12.12 36.70 14.44
N LYS A 463 13.40 36.75 14.82
CA LYS A 463 14.18 37.96 15.05
C LYS A 463 15.40 37.93 14.15
N ASP A 464 15.63 39.00 13.40
CA ASP A 464 16.73 39.11 12.43
C ASP A 464 16.81 37.92 11.44
N GLY A 465 15.65 37.30 11.13
CA GLY A 465 15.55 36.15 10.24
C GLY A 465 15.75 34.78 10.89
N GLU A 466 16.07 34.71 12.18
CA GLU A 466 16.25 33.46 12.93
C GLU A 466 15.08 33.20 13.88
N GLN A 467 14.80 31.93 14.19
CA GLN A 467 13.69 31.58 15.08
C GLN A 467 13.92 32.15 16.48
N TYR A 468 12.98 32.97 16.95
CA TYR A 468 13.03 33.66 18.22
C TYR A 468 12.09 32.97 19.22
N GLY A 469 12.67 32.05 19.98
CA GLY A 469 11.97 31.32 21.04
C GLY A 469 11.24 30.05 20.59
N SER A 470 10.50 29.47 21.52
CA SER A 470 9.71 28.25 21.31
C SER A 470 8.35 28.56 20.65
N PRO A 471 7.79 27.63 19.85
CA PRO A 471 6.45 27.77 19.31
C PRO A 471 5.39 28.03 20.40
N LEU A 472 4.46 28.94 20.14
CA LEU A 472 3.40 29.32 21.07
C LEU A 472 2.03 28.80 20.63
N GLY A 473 1.48 27.84 21.37
CA GLY A 473 0.08 27.44 21.22
C GLY A 473 -0.86 28.49 21.82
N ILE A 474 -1.69 29.13 20.99
CA ILE A 474 -2.58 30.22 21.44
C ILE A 474 -4.02 29.92 21.00
N PRO A 475 -4.92 29.57 21.93
CA PRO A 475 -6.25 29.08 21.57
C PRO A 475 -7.24 30.19 21.14
N LYS A 476 -6.96 31.45 21.46
CA LYS A 476 -7.82 32.60 21.16
C LYS A 476 -7.04 33.91 21.05
N LEU A 477 -7.55 34.85 20.26
CA LEU A 477 -7.10 36.25 20.21
C LEU A 477 -8.23 37.20 20.67
N PRO A 478 -7.91 38.31 21.35
CA PRO A 478 -6.58 38.78 21.76
C PRO A 478 -5.97 37.90 22.86
N SER A 479 -4.64 37.86 22.93
CA SER A 479 -3.89 37.01 23.87
C SER A 479 -2.75 37.81 24.48
N LYS A 480 -2.76 37.94 25.82
CA LYS A 480 -1.66 38.57 26.57
C LYS A 480 -0.30 37.91 26.26
N LYS A 481 -0.31 36.60 26.03
CA LYS A 481 0.89 35.83 25.69
C LYS A 481 1.48 36.25 24.34
N LEU A 482 0.64 36.46 23.32
CA LEU A 482 1.10 36.96 22.01
C LEU A 482 1.55 38.42 22.11
N ASP A 483 0.81 39.25 22.83
CA ASP A 483 1.12 40.67 23.01
C ASP A 483 2.48 40.84 23.70
N LEU A 484 2.77 40.05 24.73
CA LEU A 484 4.06 40.03 25.42
C LEU A 484 5.19 39.54 24.50
N ALA A 485 4.96 38.49 23.72
CA ALA A 485 5.96 37.99 22.76
C ALA A 485 6.29 39.03 21.68
N LEU A 486 5.27 39.76 21.19
CA LEU A 486 5.46 40.88 20.28
C LEU A 486 6.23 42.04 20.93
N GLU A 487 5.96 42.35 22.19
CA GLU A 487 6.72 43.36 22.95
C GLU A 487 8.19 42.95 23.13
N TYR A 488 8.46 41.68 23.40
CA TYR A 488 9.82 41.14 23.52
C TYR A 488 10.57 41.25 22.19
N LEU A 489 9.89 40.92 21.08
CA LEU A 489 10.43 41.08 19.74
C LEU A 489 10.75 42.56 19.45
N ARG A 490 9.82 43.49 19.75
CA ARG A 490 10.01 44.95 19.55
C ARG A 490 11.13 45.55 20.38
N THR A 491 11.24 45.14 21.63
CA THR A 491 12.26 45.67 22.57
C THR A 491 13.60 44.96 22.41
N GLY A 492 13.63 43.87 21.63
CA GLY A 492 14.83 43.07 21.42
C GLY A 492 15.29 42.30 22.66
N LYS A 493 14.42 42.12 23.66
CA LYS A 493 14.71 41.36 24.89
C LYS A 493 15.11 39.92 24.55
N GLU A 494 15.85 39.23 25.41
CA GLU A 494 16.11 37.79 25.23
C GLU A 494 14.86 36.96 25.56
N TRP A 495 14.70 35.83 24.87
CA TRP A 495 13.56 34.94 25.07
C TRP A 495 13.70 34.21 26.41
N ASP A 496 12.72 34.38 27.29
CA ASP A 496 12.65 33.70 28.58
C ASP A 496 11.55 32.63 28.53
N SER A 497 11.94 31.37 28.38
CA SER A 497 11.01 30.25 28.25
C SER A 497 10.12 30.07 29.49
N ASP A 498 10.54 30.48 30.67
CA ASP A 498 9.79 30.23 31.90
C ASP A 498 8.59 31.18 32.00
N VAL A 499 8.74 32.43 31.55
CA VAL A 499 7.65 33.42 31.44
C VAL A 499 6.51 32.90 30.53
N PHE A 500 6.83 32.10 29.52
CA PHE A 500 5.84 31.60 28.56
C PHE A 500 5.28 30.21 28.91
N LYS A 501 5.82 29.51 29.93
CA LYS A 501 5.35 28.20 30.42
C LYS A 501 4.28 28.29 31.51
N GLU A 502 4.32 29.33 32.36
CA GLU A 502 3.42 29.46 33.54
C GLU A 502 1.91 29.47 33.22
N ASP A 503 1.51 29.77 31.99
CA ASP A 503 0.11 29.77 31.56
C ASP A 503 -0.45 28.38 31.18
N GLU A 504 0.40 27.38 30.87
CA GLU A 504 -0.08 26.04 30.45
C GLU A 504 -0.63 25.21 31.62
N GLU A 505 -0.06 25.35 32.82
CA GLU A 505 -0.55 24.67 34.02
C GLU A 505 -1.92 25.20 34.48
N ASN A 506 -2.20 26.48 34.26
CA ASN A 506 -3.48 27.09 34.63
C ASN A 506 -4.59 26.83 33.58
N SER A 507 -4.23 26.67 32.31
CA SER A 507 -5.15 26.23 31.24
C SER A 507 -5.61 24.78 31.47
N SER A 508 -4.68 23.88 31.78
CA SER A 508 -4.95 22.46 31.99
C SER A 508 -5.86 22.16 33.19
N LYS A 509 -5.84 23.01 34.23
CA LYS A 509 -6.76 22.92 35.38
C LYS A 509 -8.20 23.34 35.05
N ARG A 510 -8.41 24.18 34.03
CA ARG A 510 -9.74 24.69 33.65
C ARG A 510 -10.50 23.73 32.74
N THR A 511 -9.81 22.96 31.91
CA THR A 511 -10.43 21.99 30.99
C THR A 511 -10.90 20.72 31.69
N LYS A 512 -10.37 20.38 32.87
CA LYS A 512 -10.85 19.23 33.68
C LYS A 512 -12.15 19.50 34.46
N LEU A 513 -12.72 20.69 34.34
CA LEU A 513 -13.86 21.17 35.14
C LEU A 513 -15.09 21.56 34.29
N GLN A 514 -15.10 21.24 32.99
CA GLN A 514 -16.25 21.44 32.10
C GLN A 514 -16.79 20.14 31.54
#